data_AF-A0AAE9T5M7-F1
#
_entry.id   AF-A0AAE9T5M7-F1
#
_cell.length_a   1.000
_cell.length_b   1.000
_cell.length_c   1.000
_cell.angle_alpha   90.00
_cell.angle_beta   90.00
_cell.angle_gamma   90.00
#
_symmetry.space_group_name_H-M   'P 1'
#
loop_
_entity.id
_entity.type
_entity.pdbx_description
1 polymer ?
#
loop_
_entity_poly.entity_id
_entity_poly.type
_entity_poly.pdbx_seq_one_letter_code
_entity_poly.pdbx_strand_id
1 'polypeptide(L)'
;MDVKTILNIILIVLVSWFIISRFLLARGVKNISGKELKRMMGQNNKQFIDVRTAGEYRGNNIKGFRNIPLNELANKAQQLDKQKEVIVLCQSGMRSKQAAKVLKKLGFQHITNVSGGMNGL
;
A
#
# COMPACT_ATOMS: atom_id res chain seq x y z
N MET A 1 -26.83 -31.26 23.76
CA MET A 1 -26.75 -30.27 22.67
C MET A 1 -26.77 -31.03 21.36
N ASP A 2 -27.74 -30.77 20.49
CA ASP A 2 -27.90 -31.56 19.26
C ASP A 2 -26.78 -31.26 18.26
N VAL A 3 -26.35 -32.30 17.53
CA VAL A 3 -25.31 -32.19 16.50
C VAL A 3 -25.66 -31.13 15.45
N LYS A 4 -26.95 -30.99 15.11
CA LYS A 4 -27.45 -29.94 14.21
C LYS A 4 -27.22 -28.53 14.77
N THR A 5 -27.43 -28.34 16.07
CA THR A 5 -27.20 -27.06 16.75
C THR A 5 -25.71 -26.72 16.76
N ILE A 6 -24.84 -27.71 17.00
CA ILE A 6 -23.38 -27.53 16.92
C ILE A 6 -22.94 -27.16 15.50
N LEU A 7 -23.46 -27.85 14.48
CA LEU A 7 -23.14 -27.58 13.08
C LEU A 7 -23.56 -26.17 12.65
N ASN A 8 -24.75 -25.73 13.07
CA ASN A 8 -25.25 -24.37 12.80
C ASN A 8 -24.38 -23.30 13.48
N ILE A 9 -23.94 -23.52 14.72
CA ILE A 9 -23.07 -22.57 15.42
C ILE A 9 -21.72 -22.46 14.70
N ILE A 10 -21.10 -23.58 14.30
CA ILE A 10 -19.85 -23.58 13.56
C ILE A 10 -20.00 -22.82 12.23
N LEU A 11 -21.10 -23.06 11.50
CA LEU A 11 -21.38 -22.37 10.25
C LEU A 11 -21.53 -20.86 10.46
N ILE A 12 -22.26 -20.43 11.49
CA ILE A 12 -22.43 -19.01 11.83
C ILE A 12 -21.08 -18.38 12.18
N VAL A 13 -20.26 -19.02 13.01
CA VAL A 13 -18.94 -18.50 13.37
C VAL A 13 -18.03 -18.37 12.15
N LEU A 14 -18.01 -19.35 11.25
CA LEU A 14 -17.22 -19.30 10.02
C LEU A 14 -17.69 -18.18 9.08
N VAL A 15 -19.00 -18.01 8.91
CA VAL A 15 -19.58 -16.95 8.08
C VAL A 15 -19.31 -15.57 8.69
N SER A 16 -19.55 -15.40 9.99
CA SER A 16 -19.25 -14.16 10.71
C SER A 16 -17.76 -13.81 10.64
N TRP A 17 -16.87 -14.78 10.84
CA TRP A 17 -15.42 -14.60 10.67
C TRP A 17 -15.06 -14.19 9.23
N PHE A 18 -15.66 -14.82 8.23
CA PHE A 18 -15.43 -14.49 6.82
C PHE A 18 -15.91 -13.06 6.49
N ILE A 19 -17.07 -12.65 6.98
CA ILE A 19 -17.59 -11.30 6.78
C ILE A 19 -16.74 -10.25 7.52
N ILE A 20 -16.39 -10.49 8.79
CA ILE A 20 -15.57 -9.58 9.60
C ILE A 20 -14.16 -9.45 9.01
N SER A 21 -13.53 -10.55 8.59
CA SER A 21 -12.20 -10.52 7.96
C SER A 21 -12.20 -9.72 6.66
N ARG A 22 -13.28 -9.79 5.85
CA ARG A 22 -13.44 -8.97 4.64
C ARG A 22 -13.63 -7.49 4.97
N PHE A 23 -14.34 -7.16 6.05
CA PHE A 23 -14.57 -5.77 6.47
C PHE A 23 -13.31 -5.12 7.07
N LEU A 24 -12.53 -5.86 7.87
CA LEU A 24 -11.25 -5.39 8.42
C LEU A 24 -10.18 -5.16 7.33
N LEU A 25 -10.31 -5.83 6.18
CA LEU A 25 -9.43 -5.71 5.02
C LEU A 25 -9.69 -4.46 4.17
N ALA A 26 -10.78 -3.71 4.39
CA ALA A 26 -11.15 -2.55 3.59
C ALA A 26 -10.37 -1.28 3.95
N ARG A 27 -9.08 -1.40 4.30
CA ARG A 27 -8.26 -0.24 4.65
C ARG A 27 -7.98 0.63 3.42
N GLY A 28 -8.24 1.93 3.58
CA GLY A 28 -8.09 2.94 2.54
C GLY A 28 -6.62 3.32 2.28
N VAL A 29 -6.40 4.14 1.24
CA VAL A 29 -5.10 4.74 0.97
C VAL A 29 -4.93 5.95 1.90
N LYS A 30 -3.90 5.95 2.75
CA LYS A 30 -3.55 7.11 3.56
C LYS A 30 -2.83 8.14 2.67
N ASN A 31 -3.07 9.43 2.91
CA ASN A 31 -2.32 10.50 2.26
C ASN A 31 -1.49 11.24 3.31
N ILE A 32 -0.21 11.49 3.00
CA ILE A 32 0.69 12.24 3.87
C ILE A 32 1.36 13.38 3.09
N SER A 33 1.77 14.43 3.78
CA SER A 33 2.60 15.51 3.25
C SER A 33 4.09 15.10 3.16
N GLY A 34 4.88 15.87 2.42
CA GLY A 34 6.34 15.71 2.40
C GLY A 34 7.00 15.88 3.77
N LYS A 35 6.46 16.76 4.62
CA LYS A 35 6.92 16.96 6.01
C LYS A 35 6.71 15.70 6.87
N GLU A 36 5.57 15.04 6.70
CA GLU A 36 5.28 13.78 7.39
C GLU A 36 6.10 12.61 6.84
N LEU A 37 6.40 12.59 5.53
CA LEU A 37 7.29 11.60 4.95
C LEU A 37 8.64 11.59 5.68
N LYS A 38 9.25 12.77 5.90
CA LYS A 38 10.53 12.89 6.62
C LYS A 38 10.49 12.26 8.03
N ARG A 39 9.35 12.31 8.72
CA ARG A 39 9.17 11.66 10.03
C ARG A 39 9.02 10.14 9.96
N MET A 40 8.53 9.63 8.83
CA MET A 40 8.35 8.19 8.60
C MET A 40 9.63 7.52 8.09
N MET A 41 10.56 8.29 7.51
CA MET A 41 11.87 7.79 7.10
C MET A 41 12.66 7.29 8.32
N GLY A 42 13.34 6.16 8.15
CA GLY A 42 14.10 5.52 9.24
C GLY A 42 13.29 4.56 10.13
N GLN A 43 11.97 4.46 9.92
CA GLN A 43 11.18 3.43 10.59
C GLN A 43 11.37 2.08 9.91
N ASN A 44 11.82 1.09 10.68
CA ASN A 44 11.88 -0.29 10.23
C ASN A 44 10.46 -0.80 9.96
N ASN A 45 10.30 -1.67 8.95
CA ASN A 45 9.03 -2.28 8.53
C ASN A 45 8.17 -1.52 7.49
N LYS A 46 8.78 -0.60 6.70
CA LYS A 46 8.11 0.09 5.58
C LYS A 46 8.85 -0.12 4.27
N GLN A 47 8.11 -0.07 3.17
CA GLN A 47 8.66 -0.15 1.81
C GLN A 47 8.43 1.18 1.09
N PHE A 48 9.50 1.82 0.64
CA PHE A 48 9.43 3.14 0.00
C PHE A 48 9.60 2.99 -1.50
N ILE A 49 8.58 3.35 -2.28
CA ILE A 49 8.51 3.11 -3.72
C ILE A 49 8.35 4.43 -4.47
N ASP A 50 9.30 4.72 -5.36
CA ASP A 50 9.22 5.86 -6.28
C ASP A 50 8.71 5.37 -7.64
N VAL A 51 7.55 5.87 -8.05
CA VAL A 51 6.86 5.46 -9.29
C VAL A 51 7.12 6.38 -10.48
N ARG A 52 8.09 7.29 -10.36
CA ARG A 52 8.62 8.07 -11.47
C ARG A 52 9.37 7.19 -12.47
N THR A 53 9.70 7.77 -13.63
CA THR A 53 10.54 7.10 -14.61
C THR A 53 11.95 6.87 -14.05
N ALA A 54 12.66 5.87 -14.60
CA ALA A 54 14.03 5.60 -14.20
C ALA A 54 14.97 6.79 -14.45
N GLY A 55 14.70 7.62 -15.47
CA GLY A 55 15.45 8.83 -15.75
C GLY A 55 15.31 9.88 -14.63
N GLU A 56 14.06 10.20 -14.25
CA GLU A 56 13.77 11.12 -13.14
C GLU A 56 14.41 10.65 -11.82
N TYR A 57 14.30 9.35 -11.53
CA TYR A 57 14.86 8.76 -10.32
C TYR A 57 16.40 8.78 -10.30
N ARG A 58 17.06 8.54 -11.44
CA ARG A 58 18.52 8.63 -11.56
C ARG A 58 19.02 10.06 -11.40
N GLY A 59 18.28 11.05 -11.90
CA GLY A 59 18.66 12.46 -11.77
C GLY A 59 18.54 12.99 -10.33
N ASN A 60 17.49 12.60 -9.61
CA ASN A 60 17.34 12.92 -8.19
C ASN A 60 16.43 11.89 -7.51
N ASN A 61 16.87 11.35 -6.37
CA ASN A 61 16.11 10.40 -5.58
C ASN A 61 16.28 10.64 -4.08
N ILE A 62 15.42 9.97 -3.32
CA ILE A 62 15.47 9.94 -1.86
C ILE A 62 16.08 8.61 -1.44
N LYS A 63 17.13 8.65 -0.60
CA LYS A 63 17.74 7.45 -0.04
C LYS A 63 16.69 6.57 0.65
N GLY A 64 16.72 5.28 0.35
CA GLY A 64 15.79 4.28 0.90
C GLY A 64 14.56 4.02 0.01
N PHE A 65 14.27 4.88 -0.96
CA PHE A 65 13.28 4.55 -1.99
C PHE A 65 13.85 3.55 -2.98
N ARG A 66 12.99 2.69 -3.53
CA ARG A 66 13.26 1.88 -4.71
C ARG A 66 12.42 2.37 -5.87
N ASN A 67 13.02 2.51 -7.05
CA ASN A 67 12.27 2.86 -8.25
C ASN A 67 11.48 1.66 -8.79
N ILE A 68 10.18 1.83 -8.94
CA ILE A 68 9.31 0.96 -9.72
C ILE A 68 8.38 1.87 -10.53
N PRO A 69 8.73 2.18 -11.78
CA PRO A 69 7.92 3.05 -12.63
C PRO A 69 6.45 2.63 -12.66
N LEU A 70 5.53 3.60 -12.69
CA LEU A 70 4.09 3.34 -12.61
C LEU A 70 3.60 2.32 -13.66
N ASN A 71 4.12 2.40 -14.88
CA ASN A 71 3.79 1.48 -15.98
C ASN A 71 4.26 0.04 -15.73
N GLU A 72 5.30 -0.16 -14.92
CA GLU A 72 5.82 -1.48 -14.57
C GLU A 72 5.25 -1.99 -13.25
N LEU A 73 4.63 -1.13 -12.44
CA LEU A 73 4.20 -1.42 -11.07
C LEU A 73 3.30 -2.64 -10.99
N ALA A 74 2.35 -2.81 -11.92
CA ALA A 74 1.43 -3.95 -11.90
C ALA A 74 2.17 -5.29 -11.99
N ASN A 75 3.19 -5.38 -12.85
CA ASN A 75 3.98 -6.59 -13.07
C ASN A 75 5.02 -6.79 -11.96
N LYS A 76 5.57 -5.68 -11.46
CA LYS A 76 6.66 -5.68 -10.48
C LYS A 76 6.19 -5.66 -9.03
N ALA A 77 4.89 -5.48 -8.75
CA ALA A 77 4.39 -5.44 -7.37
C ALA A 77 4.52 -6.77 -6.62
N GLN A 78 4.66 -7.90 -7.32
CA GLN A 78 4.80 -9.22 -6.69
C GLN A 78 6.06 -9.35 -5.82
N GLN A 79 7.09 -8.55 -6.09
CA GLN A 79 8.32 -8.53 -5.30
C GLN A 79 8.20 -7.65 -4.03
N LEU A 80 7.04 -7.04 -3.78
CA LEU A 80 6.76 -6.25 -2.59
C LEU A 80 6.01 -7.10 -1.57
N ASP A 81 6.34 -6.90 -0.30
CA ASP A 81 5.66 -7.56 0.80
C ASP A 81 4.28 -6.92 1.03
N LYS A 82 3.20 -7.71 0.93
CA LYS A 82 1.82 -7.22 1.13
C LYS A 82 1.51 -6.89 2.60
N GLN A 83 2.28 -7.41 3.55
CA GLN A 83 2.11 -7.17 4.99
C GLN A 83 2.74 -5.85 5.44
N LYS A 84 3.73 -5.35 4.71
CA LYS A 84 4.41 -4.09 5.02
C LYS A 84 3.69 -2.91 4.38
N GLU A 85 3.71 -1.77 5.06
CA GLU A 85 3.19 -0.52 4.52
C GLU A 85 4.03 -0.06 3.32
N VAL A 86 3.36 0.18 2.19
CA VAL A 86 3.97 0.69 0.96
C VAL A 86 3.76 2.19 0.87
N ILE A 87 4.84 2.96 0.99
CA ILE A 87 4.87 4.40 0.82
C ILE A 87 5.17 4.69 -0.65
N VAL A 88 4.22 5.27 -1.38
CA VAL A 88 4.37 5.59 -2.81
C VAL A 88 4.56 7.09 -3.03
N LEU A 89 5.56 7.43 -3.83
CA LEU A 89 5.95 8.79 -4.20
C LEU A 89 6.03 8.94 -5.72
N CYS A 90 5.74 10.13 -6.22
CA CYS A 90 6.08 10.52 -7.58
C CYS A 90 6.54 11.99 -7.64
N GLN A 91 6.53 12.64 -8.80
CA GLN A 91 6.96 14.05 -8.90
C GLN A 91 5.99 15.05 -8.23
N SER A 92 4.70 14.97 -8.54
CA SER A 92 3.67 15.95 -8.08
C SER A 92 2.55 15.35 -7.22
N GLY A 93 2.52 14.03 -7.06
CA GLY A 93 1.46 13.29 -6.36
C GLY A 93 0.42 12.63 -7.26
N MET A 94 0.35 12.94 -8.57
CA MET A 94 -0.66 12.35 -9.46
C MET A 94 -0.41 10.87 -9.78
N ARG A 95 0.82 10.53 -10.19
CA ARG A 95 1.20 9.14 -10.52
C ARG A 95 1.19 8.24 -9.28
N SER A 96 1.55 8.76 -8.11
CA SER A 96 1.52 8.01 -6.85
C SER A 96 0.09 7.74 -6.36
N LYS A 97 -0.88 8.64 -6.61
CA LYS A 97 -2.31 8.34 -6.43
C LYS A 97 -2.78 7.20 -7.33
N GLN A 98 -2.32 7.16 -8.60
CA GLN A 98 -2.62 6.06 -9.51
C GLN A 98 -1.96 4.74 -9.05
N ALA A 99 -0.69 4.80 -8.64
CA ALA A 99 0.04 3.67 -8.07
C ALA A 99 -0.70 3.08 -6.86
N ALA A 100 -1.20 3.92 -5.96
CA ALA A 100 -1.94 3.47 -4.79
C ALA A 100 -3.23 2.72 -5.18
N LYS A 101 -3.94 3.17 -6.23
CA LYS A 101 -5.11 2.44 -6.78
C LYS A 101 -4.71 1.08 -7.35
N VAL A 102 -3.59 1.01 -8.07
CA VAL A 102 -3.05 -0.25 -8.63
C VAL A 102 -2.71 -1.22 -7.50
N LEU A 103 -1.94 -0.78 -6.50
CA LEU A 103 -1.57 -1.60 -5.34
C LEU A 103 -2.81 -2.07 -4.58
N LYS A 104 -3.82 -1.21 -4.38
CA LYS A 104 -5.08 -1.61 -3.74
C LYS A 104 -5.79 -2.73 -4.51
N LYS A 105 -5.85 -2.64 -5.85
CA LYS A 105 -6.42 -3.71 -6.69
C LYS A 105 -5.64 -5.02 -6.61
N LEU A 106 -4.33 -4.95 -6.37
CA LEU A 106 -3.45 -6.11 -6.20
C LEU A 106 -3.48 -6.72 -4.78
N GLY A 107 -4.31 -6.17 -3.89
CA GLY A 107 -4.53 -6.69 -2.54
C GLY A 107 -3.55 -6.18 -1.48
N PHE A 108 -2.83 -5.08 -1.75
CA PHE A 108 -2.07 -4.39 -0.71
C PHE A 108 -3.02 -3.67 0.25
N GLN A 109 -2.82 -3.88 1.55
CA GLN A 109 -3.73 -3.38 2.59
C GLN A 109 -3.24 -2.09 3.24
N HIS A 110 -1.93 -1.85 3.22
CA HIS A 110 -1.29 -0.71 3.86
C HIS A 110 -0.57 0.12 2.80
N ILE A 111 -1.23 1.16 2.30
CA ILE A 111 -0.71 2.00 1.23
C ILE A 111 -0.80 3.46 1.68
N THR A 112 0.33 4.15 1.56
CA THR A 112 0.42 5.58 1.87
C THR A 112 0.93 6.34 0.67
N ASN A 113 0.14 7.28 0.16
CA ASN A 113 0.52 8.19 -0.90
C ASN A 113 1.14 9.47 -0.33
N VAL A 114 2.28 9.89 -0.87
CA VAL A 114 2.88 11.19 -0.57
C VAL A 114 2.26 12.27 -1.48
N SER A 115 1.43 13.12 -0.89
CA SER A 115 0.83 14.28 -1.53
C SER A 115 1.88 15.33 -1.86
N GLY A 116 1.76 15.97 -3.03
CA GLY A 116 2.75 16.93 -3.54
C GLY A 116 3.97 16.28 -4.19
N GLY A 117 4.20 14.98 -3.96
CA GLY A 117 5.33 14.27 -4.54
C GLY A 117 6.69 14.87 -4.14
N MET A 118 7.68 14.72 -5.01
CA MET A 118 9.00 15.36 -4.89
C MET A 118 8.93 16.89 -4.82
N ASN A 119 7.94 17.51 -5.48
CA ASN A 119 7.78 18.97 -5.47
C ASN A 119 7.38 19.53 -4.09
N GLY A 120 6.83 18.69 -3.21
CA GLY A 120 6.38 19.07 -1.87
C GLY A 120 7.35 18.68 -0.75
N LEU A 121 8.59 18.31 -1.07
CA LEU A 121 9.62 17.85 -0.11
C LEU A 121 10.60 18.94 0.31
#